data_AF-A0A3P3WFL6-F1
#
_entry.id   AF-A0A3P3WFL6-F1
#
_cell.length_a   1.000
_cell.length_b   1.000
_cell.length_c   1.000
_cell.angle_alpha   90.00
_cell.angle_beta   90.00
_cell.angle_gamma   90.00
#
_symmetry.space_group_name_H-M   'P 1'
#
loop_
_entity.id
_entity.type
_entity.pdbx_description
1 polymer ?
#
loop_
_entity_poly.entity_id
_entity_poly.type
_entity_poly.pdbx_seq_one_letter_code
_entity_poly.pdbx_strand_id
1 'polypeptide(L)'
;MIKELMFKRINENLDKYIEYYELGGPQTDRKLQAFTDLYSVIYQILENLVLENYISALTTTSFLLERFCKLGIIKHGLLGVTFLSDNYIDKLDSSYEFDAKNLNETIKKLKELKLIKEGEFKILIKMKDEMRNSFSHADSIKITKEYPKKIEAFHMNFLCPDQLQKVELDSKTTFIKNEQIELEAKKQALSNFKKLYSIIVATDRRLIKRYNSL
;
A
#
# COMPACT_ATOMS: atom_id res chain seq x y z
N MET A 1 -25.20 -16.86 -4.53
CA MET A 1 -24.65 -16.40 -3.24
C MET A 1 -23.30 -15.67 -3.35
N ILE A 2 -22.14 -16.32 -3.58
CA ILE A 2 -20.82 -15.61 -3.60
C ILE A 2 -20.72 -14.58 -4.74
N LYS A 3 -21.14 -14.97 -5.95
CA LYS A 3 -21.16 -14.09 -7.13
C LYS A 3 -21.99 -12.82 -6.88
N GLU A 4 -23.19 -12.97 -6.33
CA GLU A 4 -24.08 -11.84 -6.02
C GLU A 4 -23.49 -10.92 -4.96
N LEU A 5 -22.86 -11.48 -3.93
CA LEU A 5 -22.18 -10.69 -2.90
C LEU A 5 -21.02 -9.87 -3.48
N MET A 6 -20.23 -10.46 -4.39
CA MET A 6 -19.17 -9.74 -5.10
C MET A 6 -19.72 -8.60 -5.95
N PHE A 7 -20.74 -8.86 -6.79
CA PHE A 7 -21.36 -7.81 -7.60
C PHE A 7 -21.94 -6.69 -6.77
N LYS A 8 -22.60 -7.04 -5.64
CA LYS A 8 -23.10 -6.06 -4.69
C LYS A 8 -21.98 -5.15 -4.17
N ARG A 9 -20.88 -5.74 -3.67
CA ARG A 9 -19.73 -4.96 -3.17
C ARG A 9 -19.11 -4.06 -4.24
N ILE A 10 -18.97 -4.57 -5.47
CA ILE A 10 -18.46 -3.79 -6.60
C ILE A 10 -19.36 -2.58 -6.83
N ASN A 11 -20.67 -2.79 -6.97
CA ASN A 11 -21.63 -1.70 -7.24
C ASN A 11 -21.69 -0.68 -6.09
N GLU A 12 -21.54 -1.10 -4.84
CA GLU A 12 -21.59 -0.21 -3.67
C GLU A 12 -20.30 0.59 -3.45
N ASN A 13 -19.16 0.08 -3.91
CA ASN A 13 -17.86 0.63 -3.54
C ASN A 13 -17.04 1.19 -4.72
N LEU A 14 -17.32 0.80 -5.97
CA LEU A 14 -16.49 1.19 -7.11
C LEU A 14 -16.34 2.71 -7.25
N ASP A 15 -17.44 3.46 -7.09
CA ASP A 15 -17.45 4.92 -7.21
C ASP A 15 -16.51 5.61 -6.22
N LYS A 16 -16.24 4.99 -5.07
CA LYS A 16 -15.31 5.53 -4.05
C LYS A 16 -13.86 5.55 -4.53
N TYR A 17 -13.55 4.72 -5.52
CA TYR A 17 -12.18 4.43 -5.96
C TYR A 17 -11.96 4.67 -7.45
N ILE A 18 -13.01 4.99 -8.21
CA ILE A 18 -12.96 5.14 -9.67
C ILE A 18 -11.93 6.19 -10.11
N GLU A 19 -11.69 7.23 -9.31
CA GLU A 19 -10.71 8.30 -9.60
C GLU A 19 -9.25 7.82 -9.70
N TYR A 20 -8.94 6.63 -9.16
CA TYR A 20 -7.61 6.02 -9.18
C TYR A 20 -7.44 5.03 -10.34
N TYR A 21 -8.53 4.64 -11.01
CA TYR A 21 -8.48 3.84 -12.21
C TYR A 21 -8.24 4.74 -13.42
N GLU A 22 -7.34 4.32 -14.31
CA GLU A 22 -7.13 4.98 -15.60
C GLU A 22 -7.62 4.09 -16.72
N LEU A 23 -8.93 4.16 -16.92
CA LEU A 23 -9.68 3.38 -17.90
C LEU A 23 -9.76 4.16 -19.21
N GLY A 24 -8.83 3.86 -20.13
CA GLY A 24 -8.83 4.44 -21.48
C GLY A 24 -8.10 5.78 -21.59
N GLY A 25 -8.07 6.32 -22.83
CA GLY A 25 -7.31 7.51 -23.20
C GLY A 25 -5.88 7.23 -23.68
N PRO A 26 -5.25 8.18 -24.40
CA PRO A 26 -3.86 8.06 -24.84
C PRO A 26 -2.92 8.02 -23.63
N GLN A 27 -1.79 7.33 -23.77
CA GLN A 27 -0.82 7.16 -22.66
C GLN A 27 -0.30 8.48 -22.09
N THR A 28 -0.32 9.56 -22.88
CA THR A 28 0.11 10.91 -22.49
C THR A 28 -0.76 11.54 -21.41
N ASP A 29 -2.01 11.12 -21.30
CA ASP A 29 -2.99 11.73 -20.39
C ASP A 29 -3.02 11.02 -19.02
N ARG A 30 -2.25 9.94 -18.91
CA ARG A 30 -2.14 9.13 -17.70
C ARG A 30 -1.37 9.87 -16.61
N LYS A 31 -1.79 9.70 -15.35
CA LYS A 31 -1.09 10.29 -14.19
C LYS A 31 0.30 9.69 -14.01
N LEU A 32 0.50 8.43 -14.44
CA LEU A 32 1.80 7.75 -14.44
C LEU A 32 2.25 7.46 -15.87
N GLN A 33 3.35 8.08 -16.28
CA GLN A 33 3.98 7.87 -17.58
C GLN A 33 5.32 7.13 -17.44
N ALA A 34 6.13 7.48 -16.44
CA ALA A 34 7.39 6.77 -16.17
C ALA A 34 7.16 5.47 -15.39
N PHE A 35 6.09 5.44 -14.57
CA PHE A 35 5.72 4.32 -13.71
C PHE A 35 4.48 3.55 -14.17
N THR A 36 4.25 3.42 -15.48
CA THR A 36 3.14 2.61 -16.03
C THR A 36 3.15 1.17 -15.49
N ASP A 37 4.33 0.63 -15.19
CA ASP A 37 4.54 -0.72 -14.65
C ASP A 37 3.92 -0.91 -13.24
N LEU A 38 3.54 0.17 -12.56
CA LEU A 38 2.90 0.12 -11.24
C LEU A 38 1.37 0.00 -11.31
N TYR A 39 0.73 0.23 -12.47
CA TYR A 39 -0.74 0.16 -12.58
C TYR A 39 -1.30 -1.20 -12.20
N SER A 40 -0.61 -2.29 -12.53
CA SER A 40 -1.06 -3.65 -12.16
C SER A 40 -1.21 -3.81 -10.65
N VAL A 41 -0.22 -3.36 -9.88
CA VAL A 41 -0.25 -3.42 -8.40
C VAL A 41 -1.27 -2.42 -7.84
N ILE A 42 -1.36 -1.22 -8.42
CA ILE A 42 -2.36 -0.22 -8.03
C ILE A 42 -3.77 -0.77 -8.20
N TYR A 43 -4.09 -1.37 -9.34
CA TYR A 43 -5.42 -1.92 -9.61
C TYR A 43 -5.74 -3.10 -8.69
N GLN A 44 -4.76 -3.95 -8.36
CA GLN A 44 -4.94 -4.99 -7.35
C GLN A 44 -5.28 -4.41 -5.96
N ILE A 45 -4.66 -3.29 -5.56
CA ILE A 45 -5.00 -2.61 -4.29
C ILE A 45 -6.43 -2.07 -4.36
N LEU A 46 -6.82 -1.43 -5.48
CA LEU A 46 -8.16 -0.89 -5.65
C LEU A 46 -9.22 -1.99 -5.62
N GLU A 47 -8.98 -3.13 -6.29
CA GLU A 47 -9.86 -4.30 -6.23
C GLU A 47 -10.02 -4.81 -4.79
N ASN A 48 -8.92 -4.92 -4.03
CA ASN A 48 -8.98 -5.28 -2.62
C ASN A 48 -9.80 -4.28 -1.80
N LEU A 49 -9.68 -2.98 -2.07
CA LEU A 49 -10.45 -1.94 -1.38
C LEU A 49 -11.94 -1.99 -1.76
N VAL A 50 -12.27 -2.23 -3.03
CA VAL A 50 -13.64 -2.42 -3.54
C VAL A 50 -14.29 -3.63 -2.87
N LEU A 51 -13.54 -4.73 -2.75
CA LEU A 51 -13.99 -5.97 -2.13
C LEU A 51 -13.91 -5.97 -0.61
N GLU A 52 -13.47 -4.87 0.02
CA GLU A 52 -13.29 -4.73 1.48
C GLU A 52 -12.27 -5.70 2.10
N ASN A 53 -11.30 -6.16 1.31
CA ASN A 53 -10.17 -6.99 1.77
C ASN A 53 -9.03 -6.09 2.30
N TYR A 54 -9.28 -5.41 3.42
CA TYR A 54 -8.42 -4.31 3.90
C TYR A 54 -7.01 -4.74 4.30
N ILE A 55 -6.84 -5.92 4.93
CA ILE A 55 -5.50 -6.46 5.25
C ILE A 55 -4.71 -6.68 3.95
N SER A 56 -5.33 -7.31 2.95
CA SER A 56 -4.69 -7.54 1.65
C SER A 56 -4.35 -6.22 0.96
N ALA A 57 -5.24 -5.23 1.00
CA ALA A 57 -4.96 -3.89 0.47
C ALA A 57 -3.72 -3.25 1.14
N LEU A 58 -3.57 -3.35 2.46
CA LEU A 58 -2.40 -2.83 3.19
C LEU A 58 -1.11 -3.58 2.83
N THR A 59 -1.13 -4.91 2.81
CA THR A 59 0.03 -5.72 2.44
C THR A 59 0.47 -5.42 1.01
N THR A 60 -0.46 -5.33 0.06
CA THR A 60 -0.15 -4.97 -1.33
C THR A 60 0.31 -3.51 -1.45
N THR A 61 -0.20 -2.59 -0.61
CA THR A 61 0.32 -1.21 -0.54
C THR A 61 1.76 -1.16 -0.02
N SER A 62 2.12 -2.02 0.94
CA SER A 62 3.51 -2.20 1.37
C SER A 62 4.40 -2.71 0.24
N PHE A 63 3.91 -3.66 -0.56
CA PHE A 63 4.63 -4.13 -1.74
C PHE A 63 4.79 -3.04 -2.81
N LEU A 64 3.73 -2.25 -3.06
CA LEU A 64 3.77 -1.10 -3.96
C LEU A 64 4.84 -0.08 -3.53
N LEU A 65 4.95 0.19 -2.22
CA LEU A 65 5.97 1.09 -1.66
C LEU A 65 7.38 0.61 -2.01
N GLU A 66 7.67 -0.67 -1.79
CA GLU A 66 8.98 -1.25 -2.10
C GLU A 66 9.30 -1.18 -3.60
N ARG A 67 8.33 -1.59 -4.43
CA ARG A 67 8.49 -1.58 -5.89
C ARG A 67 8.67 -0.16 -6.42
N PHE A 68 7.90 0.80 -5.94
CA PHE A 68 8.04 2.22 -6.27
C PHE A 68 9.43 2.74 -5.96
N CYS A 69 9.96 2.49 -4.75
CA CYS A 69 11.25 3.03 -4.35
C CYS A 69 12.39 2.52 -5.23
N LYS A 70 12.39 1.23 -5.56
CA LYS A 70 13.39 0.63 -6.45
C LYS A 70 13.25 1.14 -7.89
N LEU A 71 12.04 1.09 -8.45
CA LEU A 71 11.78 1.54 -9.81
C LEU A 71 12.11 3.03 -10.00
N GLY A 72 11.85 3.87 -9.01
CA GLY A 72 12.19 5.29 -9.09
C GLY A 72 13.69 5.54 -9.27
N ILE A 73 14.54 4.76 -8.58
CA ILE A 73 16.00 4.84 -8.73
C ILE A 73 16.42 4.36 -10.13
N ILE A 74 15.86 3.23 -10.57
CA ILE A 74 16.19 2.64 -11.87
C ILE A 74 15.80 3.57 -13.03
N LYS A 75 14.55 4.05 -13.04
CA LYS A 75 14.06 4.97 -14.07
C LYS A 75 14.85 6.28 -14.09
N HIS A 76 15.36 6.73 -12.93
CA HIS A 76 16.27 7.88 -12.87
C HIS A 76 17.64 7.60 -13.49
N GLY A 77 18.25 6.45 -13.19
CA GLY A 77 19.56 6.06 -13.77
C GLY A 77 19.52 5.93 -15.29
N LEU A 78 18.37 5.51 -15.83
CA LEU A 78 18.12 5.35 -17.26
C LEU A 78 17.65 6.62 -17.98
N LEU A 79 17.60 7.78 -17.30
CA LEU A 79 17.18 9.02 -17.96
C LEU A 79 18.05 9.34 -19.19
N GLY A 80 17.38 9.66 -20.30
CA GLY A 80 18.02 9.97 -21.58
C GLY A 80 18.65 8.77 -22.30
N VAL A 81 18.45 7.55 -21.80
CA VAL A 81 18.99 6.32 -22.38
C VAL A 81 17.85 5.43 -22.82
N THR A 82 17.94 4.90 -24.04
CA THR A 82 16.95 4.00 -24.62
C THR A 82 17.57 2.62 -24.82
N PHE A 83 16.76 1.61 -25.11
CA PHE A 83 17.27 0.27 -25.44
C PHE A 83 18.18 0.24 -26.68
N LEU A 84 18.16 1.31 -27.49
CA LEU A 84 19.03 1.50 -28.66
C LEU A 84 20.35 2.18 -28.31
N SER A 85 20.54 2.66 -27.08
CA SER A 85 21.77 3.32 -26.66
C SER A 85 22.86 2.29 -26.36
N ASP A 86 24.08 2.52 -26.85
CA ASP A 86 25.21 1.59 -26.69
C ASP A 86 25.55 1.28 -25.21
N ASN A 87 25.27 2.23 -24.31
CA ASN A 87 25.50 2.10 -22.87
C ASN A 87 24.26 1.66 -22.07
N TYR A 88 23.19 1.20 -22.74
CA TYR A 88 21.94 0.85 -22.08
C TYR A 88 22.14 -0.26 -21.03
N ILE A 89 22.84 -1.34 -21.39
CA ILE A 89 23.08 -2.48 -20.50
C ILE A 89 23.90 -2.05 -19.27
N ASP A 90 25.00 -1.31 -19.48
CA ASP A 90 25.83 -0.83 -18.36
C ASP A 90 25.05 0.09 -17.40
N LYS A 91 24.20 0.98 -17.95
CA LYS A 91 23.34 1.84 -17.14
C LYS A 91 22.22 1.07 -16.44
N LEU A 92 21.70 0.02 -17.07
CA LEU A 92 20.70 -0.83 -16.48
C LEU A 92 21.28 -1.61 -15.30
N ASP A 93 22.43 -2.26 -15.49
CA ASP A 93 23.11 -3.05 -14.45
C ASP A 93 23.53 -2.19 -13.25
N SER A 94 24.12 -1.02 -13.48
CA SER A 94 24.45 -0.07 -12.40
C SER A 94 23.20 0.44 -11.67
N SER A 95 22.06 0.51 -12.34
CA SER A 95 20.79 0.87 -11.72
C SER A 95 20.18 -0.27 -10.90
N TYR A 96 20.46 -1.53 -11.23
CA TYR A 96 19.99 -2.72 -10.52
C TYR A 96 20.75 -3.01 -9.22
N GLU A 97 21.87 -2.34 -8.93
CA GLU A 97 22.58 -2.44 -7.64
C GLU A 97 21.67 -2.16 -6.43
N PHE A 98 20.56 -1.46 -6.65
CA PHE A 98 19.58 -1.12 -5.63
C PHE A 98 18.51 -2.19 -5.39
N ASP A 99 18.48 -3.28 -6.17
CA ASP A 99 17.53 -4.36 -5.95
C ASP A 99 17.84 -5.15 -4.66
N ALA A 100 19.12 -5.32 -4.32
CA ALA A 100 19.53 -5.96 -3.07
C ALA A 100 19.43 -5.03 -1.84
N LYS A 101 19.17 -3.73 -2.04
CA LYS A 101 19.12 -2.74 -0.96
C LYS A 101 17.79 -2.81 -0.21
N ASN A 102 17.85 -2.56 1.09
CA ASN A 102 16.64 -2.56 1.92
C ASN A 102 15.77 -1.32 1.64
N LEU A 103 14.51 -1.36 2.07
CA LEU A 103 13.57 -0.27 1.81
C LEU A 103 14.00 1.09 2.40
N ASN A 104 14.70 1.08 3.55
CA ASN A 104 15.18 2.33 4.14
C ASN A 104 16.26 2.99 3.27
N GLU A 105 17.19 2.19 2.74
CA GLU A 105 18.23 2.64 1.82
C GLU A 105 17.64 3.18 0.52
N THR A 106 16.67 2.50 -0.07
CA THR A 106 16.03 2.96 -1.31
C THR A 106 15.23 4.25 -1.11
N ILE A 107 14.52 4.42 0.02
CA ILE A 107 13.85 5.68 0.38
C ILE A 107 14.86 6.83 0.55
N LYS A 108 15.98 6.59 1.25
CA LYS A 108 17.05 7.60 1.38
C LYS A 108 17.62 7.97 0.01
N LYS A 109 17.85 6.98 -0.85
CA LYS A 109 18.38 7.21 -2.19
C LYS A 109 17.46 8.06 -3.06
N LEU A 110 16.14 7.82 -3.02
CA LEU A 110 15.17 8.67 -3.72
C LEU A 110 15.29 10.14 -3.30
N LYS A 111 15.52 10.40 -2.00
CA LYS A 111 15.72 11.75 -1.47
C LYS A 111 17.04 12.36 -1.95
N GLU A 112 18.13 11.61 -1.91
CA GLU A 112 19.45 12.05 -2.43
C GLU A 112 19.36 12.44 -3.91
N LEU A 113 18.65 11.65 -4.71
CA LEU A 113 18.37 11.92 -6.13
C LEU A 113 17.37 13.06 -6.34
N LYS A 114 16.86 13.68 -5.27
CA LYS A 114 15.82 14.73 -5.28
C LYS A 114 14.54 14.30 -6.02
N LEU A 115 14.25 13.00 -6.07
CA LEU A 115 13.03 12.46 -6.66
C LEU A 115 11.84 12.67 -5.73
N ILE A 116 12.09 12.60 -4.42
CA ILE A 116 11.13 12.94 -3.37
C ILE A 116 11.61 14.16 -2.55
N LYS A 117 10.67 14.89 -1.96
CA LYS A 117 10.90 16.02 -1.04
C LYS A 117 11.05 15.54 0.40
N GLU A 118 11.52 16.43 1.28
CA GLU A 118 11.66 16.14 2.72
C GLU A 118 10.37 15.64 3.37
N GLY A 119 9.23 16.30 3.08
CA GLY A 119 7.94 15.89 3.64
C GLY A 119 7.51 14.50 3.16
N GLU A 120 7.74 14.20 1.88
CA GLU A 120 7.43 12.91 1.28
C GLU A 120 8.34 11.81 1.86
N PHE A 121 9.63 12.09 2.02
CA PHE A 121 10.58 11.19 2.70
C PHE A 121 10.10 10.80 4.10
N LYS A 122 9.70 11.78 4.92
CA LYS A 122 9.18 11.51 6.27
C LYS A 122 7.92 10.64 6.24
N ILE A 123 7.03 10.87 5.28
CA ILE A 123 5.83 10.05 5.09
C ILE A 123 6.22 8.60 4.73
N LEU A 124 7.12 8.39 3.77
CA LEU A 124 7.53 7.05 3.34
C LEU A 124 8.23 6.25 4.46
N ILE A 125 9.08 6.90 5.26
CA ILE A 125 9.71 6.26 6.43
C ILE A 125 8.65 5.82 7.44
N LYS A 126 7.68 6.70 7.75
CA LYS A 126 6.57 6.37 8.65
C LYS A 126 5.73 5.21 8.10
N MET A 127 5.37 5.24 6.82
CA MET A 127 4.59 4.17 6.18
C MET A 127 5.30 2.82 6.18
N LYS A 128 6.62 2.80 5.97
CA LYS A 128 7.43 1.57 6.10
C LYS A 128 7.23 0.97 7.49
N ASP A 129 7.34 1.77 8.54
CA ASP A 129 7.26 1.26 9.90
C ASP A 129 5.86 0.83 10.30
N GLU A 130 4.83 1.54 9.83
CA GLU A 130 3.43 1.26 10.15
C GLU A 130 2.89 0.03 9.40
N MET A 131 3.15 -0.08 8.09
CA MET A 131 2.55 -1.14 7.26
C MET A 131 3.38 -2.42 7.25
N ARG A 132 4.69 -2.32 7.00
CA ARG A 132 5.54 -3.49 6.81
C ARG A 132 5.71 -4.27 8.11
N ASN A 133 5.96 -3.57 9.21
CA ASN A 133 6.19 -4.23 10.48
C ASN A 133 4.90 -4.81 11.06
N SER A 134 3.78 -4.09 10.95
CA SER A 134 2.53 -4.47 11.62
C SER A 134 1.74 -5.51 10.82
N PHE A 135 1.51 -5.27 9.52
CA PHE A 135 0.63 -6.10 8.70
C PHE A 135 1.40 -7.08 7.79
N SER A 136 2.52 -6.69 7.19
CA SER A 136 3.29 -7.59 6.30
C SER A 136 4.09 -8.67 7.03
N HIS A 137 4.60 -8.38 8.23
CA HIS A 137 5.29 -9.36 9.08
C HIS A 137 4.38 -10.01 10.13
N ALA A 138 3.06 -9.77 10.05
CA ALA A 138 2.05 -10.29 10.98
C ALA A 138 2.35 -10.03 12.47
N ASP A 139 3.01 -8.89 12.78
CA ASP A 139 3.28 -8.47 14.16
C ASP A 139 2.03 -7.85 14.79
N SER A 140 1.04 -8.71 14.99
CA SER A 140 -0.24 -8.40 15.59
C SER A 140 -0.15 -7.69 16.95
N ILE A 141 0.94 -7.85 17.69
CA ILE A 141 1.15 -7.16 18.98
C ILE A 141 1.28 -5.65 18.75
N LYS A 142 1.91 -5.21 17.65
CA LYS A 142 2.02 -3.79 17.30
C LYS A 142 0.67 -3.21 16.90
N ILE A 143 -0.18 -3.99 16.23
CA ILE A 143 -1.52 -3.58 15.82
C ILE A 143 -2.45 -3.44 17.02
N THR A 144 -2.44 -4.42 17.93
CA THR A 144 -3.40 -4.47 19.04
C THR A 144 -2.89 -3.80 20.32
N LYS A 145 -1.75 -3.08 20.28
CA LYS A 145 -1.09 -2.52 21.47
C LYS A 145 -1.98 -1.55 22.24
N GLU A 146 -2.83 -0.81 21.54
CA GLU A 146 -3.73 0.19 22.13
C GLU A 146 -5.04 -0.40 22.65
N TYR A 147 -5.33 -1.68 22.32
CA TYR A 147 -6.53 -2.34 22.80
C TYR A 147 -6.35 -2.84 24.24
N PRO A 148 -7.43 -2.85 25.05
CA PRO A 148 -7.36 -3.33 26.42
C PRO A 148 -7.03 -4.82 26.44
N LYS A 149 -6.26 -5.27 27.44
CA LYS A 149 -5.89 -6.70 27.61
C LYS A 149 -7.07 -7.60 27.98
N LYS A 150 -8.10 -7.02 28.59
CA LYS A 150 -9.35 -7.70 28.95
C LYS A 150 -10.51 -6.92 28.39
N ILE A 151 -11.53 -7.64 27.93
CA ILE A 151 -12.81 -7.06 27.52
C ILE A 151 -13.93 -7.67 28.35
N GLU A 152 -14.90 -6.85 28.74
CA GLU A 152 -16.15 -7.32 29.33
C GLU A 152 -17.05 -7.85 28.20
N ALA A 153 -17.55 -9.06 28.37
CA ALA A 153 -18.46 -9.70 27.44
C ALA A 153 -19.63 -10.34 28.20
N PHE A 154 -20.62 -10.79 27.44
CA PHE A 154 -21.80 -11.44 28.00
C PHE A 154 -21.91 -12.86 27.46
N HIS A 155 -22.05 -13.81 28.38
CA HIS A 155 -22.33 -15.21 28.07
C HIS A 155 -23.81 -15.48 28.35
N MET A 156 -24.48 -16.16 27.42
CA MET A 156 -25.87 -16.58 27.55
C MET A 156 -25.98 -18.05 27.16
N ASN A 157 -26.76 -18.80 27.93
CA ASN A 157 -27.19 -20.12 27.55
C ASN A 157 -28.55 -20.02 26.84
N PHE A 158 -28.66 -20.51 25.61
CA PHE A 158 -29.92 -20.48 24.85
C PHE A 158 -31.07 -21.26 25.52
N LEU A 159 -30.74 -22.21 26.41
CA LEU A 159 -31.74 -22.95 27.20
C LEU A 159 -32.20 -22.19 28.45
N CYS A 160 -31.44 -21.18 28.90
CA CYS A 160 -31.74 -20.34 30.05
C CYS A 160 -31.47 -18.86 29.71
N PRO A 161 -32.27 -18.25 28.80
CA PRO A 161 -31.99 -16.93 28.24
C PRO A 161 -32.01 -15.79 29.28
N ASP A 162 -32.72 -15.99 30.40
CA ASP A 162 -32.80 -15.00 31.49
C ASP A 162 -31.54 -14.95 32.37
N GLN A 163 -30.61 -15.90 32.20
CA GLN A 163 -29.37 -16.00 32.97
C GLN A 163 -28.19 -15.41 32.20
N LEU A 164 -28.23 -14.11 31.91
CA LEU A 164 -27.12 -13.39 31.32
C LEU A 164 -25.96 -13.26 32.32
N GLN A 165 -24.80 -13.80 31.97
CA GLN A 165 -23.60 -13.72 32.81
C GLN A 165 -22.59 -12.76 32.19
N LYS A 166 -22.06 -11.84 33.01
CA LYS A 166 -20.90 -11.04 32.64
C LYS A 166 -19.64 -11.88 32.77
N VAL A 167 -18.82 -11.89 31.74
CA VAL A 167 -17.54 -12.60 31.71
C VAL A 167 -16.42 -11.67 31.24
N GLU A 168 -15.22 -11.84 31.76
CA GLU A 168 -14.03 -11.18 31.23
C GLU A 168 -13.35 -12.11 30.22
N LEU A 169 -13.05 -11.60 29.02
CA LEU A 169 -12.28 -12.31 28.00
C LEU A 169 -10.91 -11.68 27.83
N ASP A 170 -9.89 -12.50 27.60
CA ASP A 170 -8.55 -12.03 27.21
C ASP A 170 -8.61 -11.55 25.75
N SER A 171 -8.21 -10.31 25.49
CA SER A 171 -8.23 -9.78 24.12
C SER A 171 -7.21 -10.44 23.19
N LYS A 172 -6.25 -11.19 23.75
CA LYS A 172 -5.35 -12.05 22.98
C LYS A 172 -6.04 -13.28 22.41
N THR A 173 -7.25 -13.62 22.85
CA THR A 173 -8.01 -14.71 22.25
C THR A 173 -8.21 -14.47 20.75
N THR A 174 -7.98 -15.50 19.95
CA THR A 174 -7.80 -15.41 18.49
C THR A 174 -8.89 -14.63 17.77
N PHE A 175 -10.17 -14.85 18.09
CA PHE A 175 -11.27 -14.17 17.39
C PHE A 175 -11.34 -12.67 17.69
N ILE A 176 -11.11 -12.26 18.95
CA ILE A 176 -11.07 -10.84 19.36
C ILE A 176 -9.90 -10.15 18.67
N LYS A 177 -8.73 -10.78 18.73
CA LYS A 177 -7.51 -10.28 18.12
C LYS A 177 -7.66 -10.10 16.60
N ASN A 178 -8.26 -11.07 15.91
CA ASN A 178 -8.50 -10.98 14.47
C ASN A 178 -9.45 -9.84 14.12
N GLU A 179 -10.53 -9.65 14.89
CA GLU A 179 -11.46 -8.54 14.70
C GLU A 179 -10.77 -7.18 14.89
N GLN A 180 -9.92 -7.05 15.91
CA GLN A 180 -9.14 -5.83 16.14
C GLN A 180 -8.19 -5.52 14.98
N ILE A 181 -7.54 -6.55 14.43
CA ILE A 181 -6.64 -6.41 13.27
C ILE A 181 -7.43 -5.94 12.04
N GLU A 182 -8.60 -6.53 11.77
CA GLU A 182 -9.47 -6.13 10.65
C GLU A 182 -9.97 -4.70 10.81
N LEU A 183 -10.37 -4.30 12.02
CA LEU A 183 -10.80 -2.93 12.31
C LEU A 183 -9.68 -1.91 12.07
N GLU A 184 -8.46 -2.21 12.52
CA GLU A 184 -7.29 -1.36 12.26
C GLU A 184 -6.94 -1.32 10.79
N ALA A 185 -6.99 -2.45 10.08
CA ALA A 185 -6.75 -2.50 8.66
C ALA A 185 -7.74 -1.61 7.89
N LYS A 186 -9.04 -1.70 8.23
CA LYS A 186 -10.10 -0.89 7.63
C LYS A 186 -9.89 0.61 7.81
N LYS A 187 -9.44 1.05 8.98
CA LYS A 187 -9.15 2.47 9.27
C LYS A 187 -7.99 3.02 8.41
N GLN A 188 -7.01 2.17 8.10
CA GLN A 188 -5.72 2.63 7.56
C GLN A 188 -5.57 2.39 6.05
N ALA A 189 -6.19 1.34 5.49
CA ALA A 189 -5.93 0.87 4.13
C ALA A 189 -6.04 1.97 3.06
N LEU A 190 -7.19 2.66 2.99
CA LEU A 190 -7.41 3.70 2.00
C LEU A 190 -6.48 4.91 2.19
N SER A 191 -6.30 5.36 3.43
CA SER A 191 -5.46 6.52 3.75
C SER A 191 -4.01 6.28 3.34
N ASN A 192 -3.48 5.09 3.63
CA ASN A 192 -2.12 4.71 3.26
C ASN A 192 -1.96 4.60 1.74
N PHE A 193 -2.91 3.95 1.05
CA PHE A 193 -2.91 3.91 -0.41
C PHE A 193 -2.89 5.32 -1.02
N LYS A 194 -3.80 6.21 -0.60
CA LYS A 194 -3.89 7.59 -1.13
C LYS A 194 -2.59 8.37 -0.94
N LYS A 195 -1.99 8.29 0.26
CA LYS A 195 -0.71 8.94 0.57
C LYS A 195 0.39 8.45 -0.38
N LEU A 196 0.57 7.14 -0.49
CA LEU A 196 1.60 6.57 -1.35
C LEU A 196 1.36 6.91 -2.82
N TYR A 197 0.12 6.74 -3.32
CA TYR A 197 -0.24 7.05 -4.69
C TYR A 197 0.05 8.50 -5.06
N SER A 198 -0.27 9.46 -4.17
CA SER A 198 0.04 10.87 -4.39
C SER A 198 1.54 11.15 -4.53
N ILE A 199 2.38 10.47 -3.73
CA ILE A 199 3.84 10.57 -3.80
C ILE A 199 4.36 9.96 -5.09
N ILE A 200 3.82 8.81 -5.51
CA ILE A 200 4.17 8.15 -6.78
C ILE A 200 3.88 9.10 -7.95
N VAL A 201 2.67 9.65 -8.04
CA VAL A 201 2.28 10.60 -9.10
C VAL A 201 3.17 11.84 -9.09
N ALA A 202 3.47 12.41 -7.91
CA ALA A 202 4.34 13.56 -7.82
C ALA A 202 5.78 13.26 -8.26
N THR A 203 6.27 12.05 -7.97
CA THR A 203 7.60 11.58 -8.37
C THR A 203 7.66 11.31 -9.87
N ASP A 204 6.62 10.70 -10.44
CA ASP A 204 6.47 10.47 -11.89
C ASP A 204 6.61 11.78 -12.67
N ARG A 205 5.84 12.80 -12.27
CA ARG A 205 5.90 14.14 -12.88
C ARG A 205 7.30 14.76 -12.82
N ARG A 206 8.05 14.53 -11.73
CA ARG A 206 9.44 15.04 -11.61
C ARG A 206 10.38 14.29 -12.54
N LEU A 207 10.21 12.98 -12.71
CA LEU A 207 11.00 12.18 -13.66
C LEU A 207 10.73 12.64 -15.09
N ILE A 208 9.46 12.77 -15.49
CA ILE A 208 9.09 13.23 -16.83
C ILE A 208 9.62 14.64 -17.10
N LYS A 209 9.50 15.56 -16.12
CA LYS A 209 10.06 16.91 -16.26
C LYS A 209 11.57 16.89 -16.48
N ARG A 210 12.30 15.99 -15.80
CA ARG A 210 13.75 15.84 -15.98
C ARG A 210 14.08 15.26 -17.35
N TYR A 211 13.34 14.25 -17.79
CA TYR A 211 13.50 13.65 -19.11
C TYR A 211 13.33 14.70 -20.22
N ASN A 212 12.29 15.52 -20.14
CA ASN A 212 12.02 16.58 -21.11
C ASN A 212 12.99 17.78 -21.05
N SER A 213 13.91 17.80 -20.07
CA SER A 213 14.94 18.83 -19.92
C SER A 213 16.33 18.38 -20.36
N LEU A 214 16.46 17.14 -20.84
CA LEU A 214 17.65 16.58 -21.45
C LEU A 214 17.63 16.85 -22.96
#